data_AF-A0A813XUF7-F1
#
_entry.id   AF-A0A813XUF7-F1
#
_cell.length_a   1.000
_cell.length_b   1.000
_cell.length_c   1.000
_cell.angle_alpha   90.00
_cell.angle_beta   90.00
_cell.angle_gamma   90.00
#
_symmetry.space_group_name_H-M   'P 1'
#
loop_
_entity.id
_entity.type
_entity.pdbx_description
1 polymer ?
#
loop_
_entity_poly.entity_id
_entity_poly.type
_entity_poly.pdbx_seq_one_letter_code
_entity_poly.pdbx_strand_id
1 'polypeptide(L)'
;MFIYFCPITIIVLIYIRIVHFTKQHTLTTNIQYSAANRHRQRRELRFIRRLLIIVAVIFFMSFPYLIFFLRAQFFPHAESLPYAQRVSFVSLSFGFSIWMLLNLIFTDKVRKHLIKTIQALSSRQRAPRIQPQNTIDQTITARITQK
;
A
#
# COMPACT_ATOMS: atom_id res chain seq x y z
N MET A 1 20.01 -5.62 -17.03
CA MET A 1 18.94 -5.72 -18.05
C MET A 1 17.91 -6.80 -17.72
N PHE A 2 18.31 -8.08 -17.66
CA PHE A 2 17.40 -9.21 -17.37
C PHE A 2 16.58 -9.06 -16.08
N ILE A 3 17.19 -8.50 -15.03
CA ILE A 3 16.56 -8.27 -13.72
C ILE A 3 15.36 -7.30 -13.80
N TYR A 4 15.31 -6.41 -14.80
CA TYR A 4 14.21 -5.44 -14.96
C TYR A 4 13.10 -5.98 -15.86
N PHE A 5 13.45 -6.59 -16.99
CA PHE A 5 12.46 -7.06 -17.96
C PHE A 5 11.73 -8.34 -17.53
N CYS A 6 12.45 -9.29 -16.91
CA CYS A 6 11.90 -10.58 -16.48
C CYS A 6 10.71 -10.46 -15.50
N PRO A 7 10.79 -9.69 -14.39
CA PRO A 7 9.65 -9.57 -13.48
C PRO A 7 8.45 -8.88 -14.14
N ILE A 8 8.69 -7.92 -15.04
CA ILE A 8 7.61 -7.20 -15.73
C ILE A 8 6.88 -8.14 -16.69
N THR A 9 7.61 -8.90 -17.52
CA THR A 9 6.99 -9.85 -18.45
C THR A 9 6.21 -10.92 -17.70
N ILE A 10 6.73 -11.43 -16.57
CA ILE A 10 6.01 -12.38 -15.71
C ILE A 10 4.70 -11.76 -15.19
N ILE A 11 4.72 -10.52 -14.69
CA ILE A 11 3.53 -9.84 -14.17
C ILE A 11 2.48 -9.61 -15.26
N VAL A 12 2.91 -9.19 -16.45
CA VAL A 12 2.02 -8.99 -17.61
C VAL A 12 1.39 -10.32 -18.05
N LEU A 13 2.17 -11.40 -18.12
CA LEU A 13 1.67 -12.73 -18.47
C LEU A 13 0.67 -13.26 -17.45
N ILE A 14 0.95 -13.08 -16.15
CA ILE A 14 0.02 -13.41 -15.07
C ILE A 14 -1.28 -12.62 -15.25
N TYR A 15 -1.19 -11.32 -15.53
CA TYR A 15 -2.38 -10.48 -15.74
C TYR A 15 -3.20 -10.93 -16.95
N ILE A 16 -2.57 -11.19 -18.09
CA ILE A 16 -3.26 -11.69 -19.30
C ILE A 16 -3.96 -13.01 -18.99
N ARG A 17 -3.28 -13.94 -18.31
CA ARG A 17 -3.87 -15.22 -17.85
C ARG A 17 -5.09 -14.99 -16.97
N ILE A 18 -5.02 -14.09 -16.00
CA ILE A 18 -6.14 -13.77 -15.10
C ILE A 18 -7.32 -13.16 -15.86
N VAL A 19 -7.06 -12.20 -16.76
CA VAL A 19 -8.11 -11.55 -17.57
C VAL A 19 -8.76 -12.58 -18.49
N HIS A 20 -7.95 -13.43 -19.14
CA HIS A 20 -8.43 -14.50 -20.00
C HIS A 20 -9.29 -15.51 -19.22
N PHE A 21 -8.80 -15.97 -18.07
CA PHE A 21 -9.54 -16.87 -17.18
C PHE A 21 -10.86 -16.25 -16.70
N THR A 22 -10.84 -14.96 -16.34
CA THR A 22 -12.04 -14.22 -15.94
C THR A 22 -13.04 -14.12 -17.09
N LYS A 23 -12.57 -13.82 -18.31
CA LYS A 23 -13.41 -13.72 -19.51
C LYS A 23 -14.02 -15.07 -19.87
N GLN A 24 -13.23 -16.14 -19.88
CA GLN A 24 -13.71 -17.50 -20.15
C GLN A 24 -14.75 -17.95 -19.12
N HIS A 25 -14.50 -17.78 -17.82
CA HIS A 25 -15.47 -18.12 -16.78
C HIS A 25 -16.74 -17.27 -16.83
N THR A 26 -16.66 -16.01 -17.23
CA THR A 26 -17.84 -15.16 -17.39
C THR A 26 -18.73 -15.68 -18.53
N LEU A 27 -18.15 -16.24 -19.59
CA LEU A 27 -18.86 -16.82 -20.72
C LEU A 27 -19.48 -18.19 -20.41
N THR A 28 -18.80 -19.05 -19.64
CA THR A 28 -19.29 -20.42 -19.35
C THR A 28 -20.19 -20.54 -18.13
N THR A 29 -20.16 -19.60 -17.18
CA THR A 29 -20.74 -19.81 -15.84
C THR A 29 -21.58 -18.64 -15.33
N ASN A 30 -22.48 -18.11 -16.17
CA ASN A 30 -23.51 -17.16 -15.73
C ASN A 30 -24.59 -17.80 -14.84
N ILE A 31 -24.55 -19.12 -14.61
CA ILE A 31 -25.68 -19.88 -14.03
C ILE A 31 -25.39 -20.44 -12.61
N GLN A 32 -24.14 -20.62 -12.16
CA GLN A 32 -23.87 -21.42 -10.94
C GLN A 32 -22.92 -20.85 -9.88
N TYR A 33 -22.40 -19.62 -10.01
CA TYR A 33 -21.55 -19.06 -8.95
C TYR A 33 -22.36 -18.40 -7.82
N SER A 34 -22.32 -19.05 -6.65
CA SER A 34 -22.72 -18.49 -5.34
C SER A 34 -22.13 -17.09 -5.14
N ALA A 35 -22.93 -16.17 -4.59
CA ALA A 35 -22.56 -14.77 -4.36
C ALA A 35 -21.22 -14.61 -3.60
N ALA A 36 -20.86 -15.59 -2.76
CA ALA A 36 -19.59 -15.63 -2.05
C ALA A 36 -18.36 -15.69 -2.98
N ASN A 37 -18.41 -16.51 -4.04
CA ASN A 37 -17.30 -16.66 -4.99
C ASN A 37 -17.12 -15.41 -5.87
N ARG A 38 -18.21 -14.74 -6.27
CA ARG A 38 -18.14 -13.44 -6.98
C ARG A 38 -17.48 -12.37 -6.12
N HIS A 39 -17.77 -12.35 -4.82
CA HIS A 39 -17.15 -11.40 -3.89
C HIS A 39 -15.64 -11.64 -3.73
N ARG A 40 -15.21 -12.90 -3.66
CA ARG A 40 -13.78 -13.25 -3.61
C ARG A 40 -13.05 -12.84 -4.88
N GLN A 41 -13.60 -13.18 -6.05
CA GLN A 41 -13.01 -12.83 -7.35
C GLN A 41 -12.88 -11.31 -7.53
N ARG A 42 -13.89 -10.52 -7.13
CA ARG A 42 -13.81 -9.04 -7.15
C ARG A 42 -12.75 -8.47 -6.19
N ARG A 43 -12.40 -9.16 -5.11
CA ARG A 43 -11.29 -8.75 -4.22
C ARG A 43 -9.94 -9.05 -4.86
N GLU A 44 -9.78 -10.25 -5.43
CA GLU A 44 -8.56 -10.64 -6.13
C GLU A 44 -8.28 -9.72 -7.33
N LEU A 45 -9.29 -9.43 -8.16
CA LEU A 45 -9.12 -8.52 -9.30
C LEU A 45 -8.72 -7.10 -8.87
N ARG A 46 -9.26 -6.60 -7.75
CA ARG A 46 -8.86 -5.29 -7.19
C ARG A 46 -7.41 -5.31 -6.70
N PHE A 47 -6.97 -6.39 -6.08
CA PHE A 47 -5.58 -6.55 -5.65
C PHE A 47 -4.62 -6.57 -6.84
N ILE A 48 -4.94 -7.35 -7.87
CA ILE A 48 -4.14 -7.45 -9.09
C ILE A 48 -4.08 -6.10 -9.83
N ARG A 49 -5.20 -5.38 -9.92
CA ARG A 49 -5.22 -4.03 -10.51
C ARG A 49 -4.34 -3.04 -9.75
N ARG A 50 -4.35 -3.08 -8.42
CA ARG A 50 -3.46 -2.25 -7.58
C ARG A 50 -2.00 -2.60 -7.80
N LEU A 51 -1.67 -3.89 -7.87
CA LEU A 51 -0.33 -4.38 -8.16
C LEU A 51 0.17 -3.89 -9.53
N LEU A 52 -0.68 -3.94 -10.56
CA LEU A 52 -0.35 -3.42 -11.89
C LEU A 52 -0.05 -1.92 -11.87
N ILE A 53 -0.85 -1.12 -11.18
CA ILE A 53 -0.62 0.33 -11.07
C ILE A 53 0.76 0.58 -10.43
N ILE A 54 1.08 -0.15 -9.35
CA ILE A 54 2.38 -0.05 -8.69
C ILE A 54 3.51 -0.40 -9.66
N VAL A 55 3.39 -1.51 -10.38
CA VAL A 55 4.41 -1.96 -11.34
C VAL A 55 4.59 -0.96 -12.49
N ALA A 56 3.49 -0.41 -13.01
CA ALA A 56 3.53 0.61 -14.05
C ALA A 56 4.24 1.90 -13.59
N VAL A 57 3.98 2.34 -12.36
CA VAL A 57 4.65 3.51 -11.77
C VAL A 57 6.14 3.27 -11.61
N ILE A 58 6.54 2.10 -11.08
CA ILE A 58 7.97 1.73 -10.95
C ILE A 58 8.64 1.72 -12.31
N PHE A 59 8.01 1.12 -13.33
CA PHE A 59 8.54 1.10 -14.68
C PHE A 59 8.71 2.51 -15.24
N PHE A 60 7.69 3.36 -15.14
CA PHE A 60 7.74 4.73 -15.67
C PHE A 60 8.84 5.56 -14.99
N MET A 61 9.00 5.41 -13.67
CA MET A 61 10.01 6.13 -12.89
C MET A 61 11.44 5.63 -13.13
N SER A 62 11.59 4.35 -13.50
CA SER A 62 12.88 3.74 -13.82
C SER A 62 13.26 3.84 -15.30
N PHE A 63 12.31 4.19 -16.17
CA PHE A 63 12.54 4.30 -17.61
C PHE A 63 13.65 5.29 -18.00
N PRO A 64 13.75 6.50 -17.41
CA PRO A 64 14.85 7.42 -17.72
C PRO A 64 16.22 6.81 -17.37
N TYR A 65 16.31 6.15 -16.21
CA TYR A 65 17.52 5.47 -15.77
C TYR A 65 17.91 4.33 -16.74
N LEU A 66 16.92 3.56 -17.21
CA LEU A 66 17.13 2.51 -18.19
C LEU A 66 17.69 3.05 -19.52
N ILE A 67 17.18 4.19 -20.00
CA ILE A 67 17.68 4.85 -21.21
C ILE A 67 19.14 5.25 -21.04
N PHE A 68 19.51 5.87 -19.91
CA PHE A 68 20.91 6.26 -19.66
C PHE A 68 21.82 5.05 -19.56
N PHE A 69 21.37 3.97 -18.91
CA PHE A 69 22.12 2.73 -18.84
C PHE A 69 22.36 2.11 -20.22
N LEU A 70 21.32 2.05 -21.07
CA LEU A 70 21.44 1.57 -22.46
C LEU A 70 22.40 2.45 -23.26
N ARG A 71 22.28 3.78 -23.14
CA ARG A 71 23.17 4.72 -23.82
C ARG A 71 24.62 4.52 -23.41
N ALA A 72 24.89 4.35 -22.12
CA ALA A 72 26.24 4.08 -21.63
C ALA A 72 26.81 2.76 -22.14
N GLN A 73 25.96 1.73 -22.28
CA GLN A 73 26.38 0.41 -22.77
C GLN A 73 26.67 0.38 -24.28
N PHE A 74 25.83 1.05 -25.09
CA PHE A 74 25.91 1.00 -26.56
C PHE A 74 26.72 2.16 -27.16
N PHE A 75 26.86 3.27 -26.45
CA PHE A 75 27.58 4.46 -26.89
C PHE A 75 28.56 4.94 -25.80
N PRO A 76 29.61 4.15 -25.49
CA PRO A 76 30.54 4.47 -24.40
C PRO A 76 31.35 5.75 -24.62
N HIS A 77 31.45 6.23 -25.87
CA HIS A 77 32.14 7.47 -26.24
C HIS A 77 31.21 8.68 -26.37
N ALA A 78 29.89 8.50 -26.20
CA ALA A 78 28.98 9.63 -26.15
C ALA A 78 29.17 10.34 -24.80
N GLU A 79 29.45 11.65 -24.82
CA GLU A 79 29.51 12.46 -23.61
C GLU A 79 28.23 12.25 -22.77
N SER A 80 28.37 11.54 -21.66
CA SER A 80 27.30 11.40 -20.71
C SER A 80 27.25 12.67 -19.87
N LEU A 81 26.22 13.49 -20.10
CA LEU A 81 26.00 14.71 -19.31
C LEU A 81 25.83 14.31 -17.83
N PRO A 82 26.72 14.71 -16.91
CA PRO A 82 26.65 14.33 -15.50
C PRO A 82 25.34 14.79 -14.83
N TYR A 83 24.74 15.86 -15.36
CA TYR A 83 23.40 16.31 -14.97
C TYR A 83 22.32 15.25 -15.22
N ALA A 84 22.37 14.57 -16.36
CA ALA A 84 21.35 13.62 -16.78
C ALA A 84 21.37 12.33 -15.92
N GLN A 85 22.56 11.93 -15.47
CA GLN A 85 22.72 10.86 -14.47
C GLN A 85 22.17 11.23 -13.09
N ARG A 86 22.36 12.50 -12.65
CA ARG A 86 21.79 12.97 -11.37
C ARG A 86 20.26 13.00 -11.41
N VAL A 87 19.68 13.47 -12.51
CA VAL A 87 18.22 13.50 -12.71
C VAL A 87 17.63 12.08 -12.69
N SER A 88 18.29 11.11 -13.32
CA SER A 88 17.81 9.73 -13.32
C SER A 88 17.85 9.10 -11.92
N PHE A 89 18.86 9.43 -11.11
CA PHE A 89 18.94 8.99 -9.71
C PHE A 89 17.81 9.61 -8.86
N VAL A 90 17.57 10.91 -9.00
CA VAL A 90 16.47 11.61 -8.30
C VAL A 90 15.11 11.02 -8.68
N SER A 91 14.88 10.74 -9.97
CA SER A 91 13.66 10.08 -10.47
C SER A 91 13.46 8.72 -9.80
N LEU A 92 14.54 7.95 -9.62
CA LEU A 92 14.50 6.63 -9.02
C LEU A 92 14.18 6.70 -7.51
N SER A 93 14.78 7.65 -6.78
CA SER A 93 14.45 7.92 -5.36
C SER A 93 13.00 8.38 -5.18
N PHE A 94 12.50 9.23 -6.09
CA PHE A 94 11.11 9.67 -6.07
C PHE A 94 10.15 8.52 -6.36
N GLY A 95 10.51 7.63 -7.29
CA GLY A 95 9.77 6.39 -7.57
C GLY A 95 9.62 5.49 -6.34
N PHE A 96 10.66 5.33 -5.52
CA PHE A 96 10.58 4.58 -4.26
C PHE A 96 9.63 5.23 -3.25
N SER A 97 9.62 6.56 -3.18
CA SER A 97 8.73 7.31 -2.29
C SER A 97 7.26 7.15 -2.71
N ILE A 98 6.97 7.25 -4.01
CA ILE A 98 5.62 6.97 -4.54
C ILE A 98 5.23 5.52 -4.30
N TRP A 99 6.14 4.56 -4.50
CA TRP A 99 5.87 3.15 -4.22
C TRP A 99 5.48 2.92 -2.77
N MET A 100 6.20 3.52 -1.82
CA MET A 100 5.88 3.42 -0.40
C MET A 100 4.51 4.04 -0.09
N LEU A 101 4.20 5.21 -0.69
CA LEU A 101 2.91 5.87 -0.56
C LEU A 101 1.76 5.02 -1.12
N LEU A 102 1.93 4.42 -2.30
CA LEU A 102 0.94 3.54 -2.91
C LEU A 102 0.70 2.29 -2.05
N ASN A 103 1.76 1.70 -1.47
CA ASN A 103 1.59 0.59 -0.53
C ASN A 103 0.81 0.99 0.71
N LEU A 104 1.03 2.19 1.25
CA LEU A 104 0.30 2.70 2.40
C LEU A 104 -1.20 2.88 2.08
N ILE A 105 -1.52 3.41 0.89
CA ILE A 105 -2.89 3.63 0.43
C ILE A 105 -3.60 2.29 0.14
N PHE A 106 -2.91 1.35 -0.51
CA PHE A 106 -3.52 0.13 -1.02
C PHE A 106 -3.51 -1.05 -0.04
N THR A 107 -2.67 -1.02 0.99
CA THR A 107 -2.63 -2.08 2.00
C THR A 107 -3.68 -1.83 3.07
N ASP A 108 -4.86 -2.45 2.90
CA ASP A 108 -5.99 -2.33 3.82
C ASP A 108 -5.64 -2.70 5.28
N LYS A 109 -4.65 -3.58 5.51
CA LYS A 109 -4.16 -3.89 6.86
C LYS A 109 -3.46 -2.70 7.52
N VAL A 110 -2.59 -2.01 6.78
CA VAL A 110 -1.86 -0.82 7.28
C VAL A 110 -2.85 0.31 7.52
N ARG A 111 -3.77 0.57 6.57
CA ARG A 111 -4.82 1.58 6.74
C ARG A 111 -5.70 1.32 7.97
N LYS A 112 -6.16 0.07 8.17
CA LYS A 112 -6.93 -0.30 9.36
C LYS A 112 -6.11 -0.18 10.65
N HIS A 113 -4.82 -0.51 10.61
CA HIS A 113 -3.96 -0.38 11.76
C HIS A 113 -3.73 1.10 12.12
N LEU A 114 -3.46 1.95 11.12
CA LEU A 114 -3.28 3.40 11.30
C LEU A 114 -4.53 4.04 11.91
N ILE A 115 -5.72 3.72 11.39
CA ILE A 115 -6.99 4.24 11.91
C ILE A 115 -7.19 3.83 13.38
N LYS A 116 -6.91 2.56 13.73
CA LYS A 116 -6.99 2.10 15.12
C LYS A 116 -6.00 2.83 16.03
N THR A 117 -4.77 3.04 15.58
CA THR A 117 -3.75 3.75 16.37
C THR A 117 -4.11 5.22 16.58
N ILE A 118 -4.62 5.90 15.54
CA ILE A 118 -5.10 7.28 15.63
C ILE A 118 -6.30 7.38 16.58
N GLN A 119 -7.26 6.45 16.51
CA GLN A 119 -8.38 6.39 17.44
C GLN A 119 -7.91 6.18 18.90
N ALA A 120 -6.94 5.29 19.13
CA ALA A 120 -6.36 5.04 20.44
C ALA A 120 -5.57 6.25 21.00
N LEU A 121 -4.91 7.03 20.14
CA LEU A 121 -4.24 8.27 20.54
C LEU A 121 -5.26 9.36 20.91
N SER A 122 -6.34 9.47 20.12
CA SER A 122 -7.41 10.45 20.36
C SER A 122 -8.23 10.16 21.63
N SER A 123 -8.40 8.89 22.00
CA SER A 123 -9.08 8.51 23.24
C SER A 123 -8.21 8.73 24.49
N ARG A 124 -6.88 8.60 24.38
CA ARG A 124 -5.94 8.97 25.45
C ARG A 124 -5.91 10.48 25.72
N GLN A 125 -6.07 11.32 24.70
CA GLN A 125 -6.17 12.77 24.87
C GLN A 125 -7.52 13.24 25.43
N ARG A 126 -8.58 12.44 25.32
CA ARG A 126 -9.92 12.76 25.86
C ARG A 126 -10.20 12.17 27.24
N ALA A 127 -9.26 11.43 27.84
CA ALA A 127 -9.42 10.99 29.21
C ALA A 127 -9.29 12.21 30.14
N PRO A 128 -10.34 12.60 30.89
CA PRO A 128 -10.23 13.66 31.87
C PRO A 128 -9.21 13.25 32.93
N ARG A 129 -8.36 14.20 33.32
CA ARG A 129 -7.45 14.10 34.46
C ARG A 129 -8.30 13.74 35.69
N ILE A 130 -8.27 12.48 36.11
CA ILE A 130 -8.93 12.02 37.33
C ILE A 130 -8.29 12.80 38.48
N GLN A 131 -9.04 13.75 39.05
CA GLN A 131 -8.73 14.36 40.34
C GLN A 131 -8.89 13.28 41.41
N PRO A 132 -7.90 13.01 42.27
CA PRO A 132 -8.08 12.13 43.41
C PRO A 132 -8.46 13.01 44.61
N GLN A 133 -9.74 13.33 44.80
CA GLN A 133 -10.17 13.94 46.05
C GLN A 133 -11.67 13.70 46.25
N ASN A 134 -11.99 12.86 47.23
CA ASN A 134 -13.22 12.82 48.05
C ASN A 134 -13.58 11.38 48.45
N THR A 135 -12.60 10.65 48.98
CA THR A 135 -12.84 9.36 49.68
C THR A 135 -12.78 9.52 51.21
N ILE A 136 -12.77 10.76 51.73
CA ILE A 136 -12.63 11.04 53.17
C ILE A 136 -13.98 11.40 53.83
N ASP A 137 -14.97 11.87 53.07
CA ASP A 137 -16.25 12.30 53.65
C ASP A 137 -17.23 11.16 53.98
N GLN A 138 -16.98 9.93 53.51
CA GLN A 138 -17.88 8.80 53.76
C GLN A 138 -17.58 8.01 55.05
N THR A 139 -16.43 8.22 55.67
CA THR A 139 -16.04 7.51 56.91
C THR A 139 -16.47 8.20 58.20
N ILE A 140 -16.90 9.47 58.15
CA ILE A 140 -17.32 10.22 59.35
C ILE A 140 -18.82 10.05 59.64
N THR A 141 -19.65 9.92 58.61
CA THR A 141 -21.12 9.80 58.77
C THR A 141 -21.55 8.46 59.37
N ALA A 142 -20.72 7.41 59.28
CA ALA A 142 -21.02 6.09 59.85
C ALA A 142 -20.71 5.96 61.36
N ARG A 143 -20.11 6.97 62.00
CA ARG A 143 -19.78 6.95 63.45
C ARG A 143 -20.71 7.77 64.34
N ILE A 144 -21.66 8.52 63.79
CA ILE A 144 -22.50 9.46 64.56
C ILE A 144 -23.89 8.86 64.90
N THR A 145 -24.29 7.76 64.27
CA THR A 145 -25.60 7.10 64.50
C THR A 145 -25.59 5.96 65.53
N GLN A 146 -24.53 5.81 66.34
CA GLN A 146 -24.43 4.79 67.41
C GLN A 146 -24.21 5.38 68.81
N LYS A 147 -24.81 6.53 69.12
CA LYS A 147 -24.94 7.00 70.51
C LYS A 147 -26.36 7.41 70.83
#